data_AF-A0A6A4I2P9-F1
#
_entry.id   AF-A0A6A4I2P9-F1
#
_cell.length_a   1.000
_cell.length_b   1.000
_cell.length_c   1.000
_cell.angle_alpha   90.00
_cell.angle_beta   90.00
_cell.angle_gamma   90.00
#
_symmetry.space_group_name_H-M   'P 1'
#
loop_
_entity.id
_entity.type
_entity.pdbx_description
1 polymer ?
#
loop_
_entity_poly.entity_id
_entity_poly.type
_entity_poly.pdbx_seq_one_letter_code
_entity_poly.pdbx_strand_id
1 'polypeptide(L)'
;MGSQYINSKLVVRSINSPIMMERFGPGNQYEQENTFNYGGSQFANSSNFEIYGGTFMNAHNITVQLHDQAQKIRGWLKAPDCSTNFDTAANKKTAGTGMWIIEHPQYIEWNNNGGLLWIQGKAGSGKTVISTTIIDRLCDTSNTVWFHYFDFRDNAGDKSGYRGLLLNMLQQMGENEQGIHPALQELYSQCKRGHQIGQPRILQLENTLNRIIQGSISGYIVIDALDECSLQDRAHVLKGPSSQY
;
A
#
# COMPACT_ATOMS: atom_id res chain seq x y z
N MET A 1 -9.89 37.16 -13.57
CA MET A 1 -10.78 36.95 -12.40
C MET A 1 -10.32 35.69 -11.70
N GLY A 2 -10.16 35.76 -10.37
CA GLY A 2 -9.18 35.01 -9.60
C GLY A 2 -9.28 33.48 -9.63
N SER A 3 -8.14 32.84 -9.91
CA SER A 3 -7.88 31.47 -9.48
C SER A 3 -7.83 31.47 -7.95
N GLN A 4 -8.95 31.07 -7.32
CA GLN A 4 -8.97 30.80 -5.90
C GLN A 4 -7.98 29.67 -5.63
N TYR A 5 -6.98 29.97 -4.80
CA TYR A 5 -6.08 28.99 -4.21
C TYR A 5 -6.88 27.79 -3.70
N ILE A 6 -6.78 26.67 -4.42
CA ILE A 6 -7.35 25.38 -4.00
C ILE A 6 -6.51 24.92 -2.81
N ASN A 7 -6.83 25.43 -1.61
CA ASN A 7 -6.21 25.06 -0.33
C ASN A 7 -6.76 23.72 0.12
N SER A 8 -6.35 22.66 -0.57
CA SER A 8 -6.79 21.31 -0.30
C SER A 8 -5.66 20.55 0.37
N LYS A 9 -5.95 19.95 1.53
CA LYS A 9 -4.93 19.28 2.35
C LYS A 9 -5.17 17.79 2.52
N LEU A 10 -6.28 17.19 2.10
CA LEU A 10 -6.43 15.74 2.21
C LEU A 10 -7.27 15.16 1.09
N VAL A 11 -6.73 14.09 0.50
CA VAL A 11 -7.38 13.29 -0.53
C VAL A 11 -7.38 11.86 -0.03
N VAL A 12 -8.55 11.23 0.02
CA VAL A 12 -8.63 9.79 0.31
C VAL A 12 -9.28 9.09 -0.86
N ARG A 13 -8.59 8.10 -1.41
CA ARG A 13 -9.05 7.32 -2.57
C ARG A 13 -9.16 5.86 -2.17
N SER A 14 -10.35 5.27 -2.34
CA SER A 14 -10.45 3.80 -2.28
C SER A 14 -9.91 3.21 -3.58
N ILE A 15 -9.17 2.11 -3.44
CA ILE A 15 -8.74 1.25 -4.53
C ILE A 15 -9.65 0.02 -4.46
N ASN A 16 -10.65 -0.03 -5.33
CA ASN A 16 -11.49 -1.21 -5.45
C ASN A 16 -10.90 -2.13 -6.53
N SER A 17 -10.63 -3.39 -6.19
CA SER A 17 -10.47 -4.45 -7.19
C SER A 17 -11.85 -5.01 -7.50
N PRO A 18 -12.34 -4.99 -8.75
CA PRO A 18 -13.58 -5.65 -9.10
C PRO A 18 -13.30 -7.16 -9.18
N ILE A 19 -13.39 -7.86 -8.04
CA ILE A 19 -13.52 -9.31 -8.06
C ILE A 19 -14.99 -9.62 -7.79
N MET A 20 -15.73 -9.83 -8.89
CA MET A 20 -16.95 -10.62 -8.85
C MET A 20 -16.55 -12.02 -8.33
N MET A 21 -16.91 -12.32 -7.08
CA MET A 21 -16.93 -13.69 -6.59
C MET A 21 -17.98 -14.45 -7.40
N GLU A 22 -17.58 -15.17 -8.44
CA GLU A 22 -18.38 -16.27 -8.96
C GLU A 22 -18.42 -17.36 -7.89
N ARG A 23 -19.60 -17.50 -7.28
CA ARG A 23 -19.95 -18.59 -6.38
C ARG A 23 -20.03 -19.88 -7.18
N PHE A 24 -19.07 -20.78 -7.00
CA PHE A 24 -19.27 -22.18 -7.36
C PHE A 24 -20.04 -22.88 -6.22
N GLY A 25 -21.30 -23.24 -6.51
CA GLY A 25 -22.14 -24.10 -5.67
C GLY A 25 -21.83 -25.60 -5.89
N PRO A 26 -22.32 -26.48 -4.99
CA PRO A 26 -21.74 -27.79 -4.73
C PRO A 26 -22.29 -28.90 -5.65
N GLY A 27 -21.42 -29.83 -6.03
CA GLY A 27 -21.78 -31.04 -6.78
C GLY A 27 -20.81 -32.20 -6.50
N ASN A 28 -21.27 -33.10 -5.63
CA ASN A 28 -20.79 -34.45 -5.27
C ASN A 28 -20.30 -35.29 -6.47
N GLN A 29 -19.50 -36.35 -6.40
CA GLN A 29 -18.80 -37.18 -5.40
C GLN A 29 -17.99 -38.19 -6.27
N TYR A 30 -16.86 -38.72 -5.82
CA TYR A 30 -16.54 -40.17 -5.82
C TYR A 30 -15.24 -40.38 -5.03
N GLU A 31 -15.34 -41.30 -4.07
CA GLU A 31 -14.38 -41.68 -3.04
C GLU A 31 -13.22 -42.52 -3.61
N GLN A 32 -12.02 -42.42 -3.03
CA GLN A 32 -11.46 -43.48 -2.15
C GLN A 32 -10.10 -43.07 -1.56
N GLU A 33 -9.83 -43.65 -0.40
CA GLU A 33 -9.02 -43.18 0.73
C GLU A 33 -7.50 -43.28 0.53
N ASN A 34 -6.74 -42.39 1.21
CA ASN A 34 -5.80 -42.81 2.26
C ASN A 34 -5.30 -41.62 3.10
N THR A 35 -5.49 -41.75 4.40
CA THR A 35 -5.35 -40.72 5.45
C THR A 35 -3.90 -40.54 5.94
N PHE A 36 -3.43 -39.30 6.12
CA PHE A 36 -2.28 -38.96 6.98
C PHE A 36 -2.63 -37.81 7.94
N ASN A 37 -2.53 -38.03 9.26
CA ASN A 37 -2.81 -37.07 10.33
C ASN A 37 -1.51 -36.49 10.92
N TYR A 38 -1.60 -35.23 11.34
CA TYR A 38 -0.67 -34.59 12.26
C TYR A 38 -1.29 -34.54 13.66
N GLY A 39 -0.58 -35.07 14.65
CA GLY A 39 -0.62 -34.60 16.04
C GLY A 39 -1.93 -34.64 16.84
N GLY A 40 -2.96 -35.35 16.39
CA GLY A 40 -3.83 -36.17 17.26
C GLY A 40 -3.28 -37.59 17.28
N SER A 41 -3.71 -38.46 18.19
CA SER A 41 -3.19 -39.82 18.42
C SER A 41 -3.37 -40.82 17.26
N GLN A 42 -3.02 -40.48 16.01
CA GLN A 42 -3.33 -41.26 14.82
C GLN A 42 -2.11 -41.75 14.01
N PHE A 43 -0.86 -41.32 14.28
CA PHE A 43 0.36 -41.75 13.55
C PHE A 43 1.50 -42.23 14.44
N ALA A 44 1.21 -42.61 15.68
CA ALA A 44 2.25 -42.99 16.63
C ALA A 44 2.99 -44.30 16.25
N ASN A 45 2.53 -45.07 15.26
CA ASN A 45 3.06 -46.39 14.91
C ASN A 45 3.12 -46.69 13.39
N SER A 46 3.12 -45.68 12.51
CA SER A 46 3.22 -45.94 11.07
C SER A 46 4.68 -46.14 10.64
N SER A 47 5.04 -47.35 10.21
CA SER A 47 6.30 -47.69 9.53
C SER A 47 6.04 -48.00 8.05
N ASN A 48 7.02 -47.73 7.18
CA ASN A 48 7.02 -47.84 5.70
C ASN A 48 6.47 -46.64 4.92
N PHE A 49 7.04 -45.45 5.12
CA PHE A 49 6.95 -44.36 4.14
C PHE A 49 8.34 -44.01 3.63
N GLU A 50 8.53 -44.06 2.31
CA GLU A 50 9.74 -43.62 1.63
C GLU A 50 9.40 -42.46 0.70
N ILE A 51 10.02 -41.30 0.95
CA ILE A 51 9.89 -40.10 0.12
C ILE A 51 11.00 -40.15 -0.93
N TYR A 52 10.66 -40.51 -2.16
CA TYR A 52 11.58 -40.45 -3.29
C TYR A 52 11.42 -39.14 -4.07
N GLY A 53 12.51 -38.38 -4.23
CA GLY A 53 12.56 -37.23 -5.14
C GLY A 53 12.07 -35.89 -4.59
N GLY A 54 11.90 -35.74 -3.27
CA GLY A 54 11.61 -34.45 -2.65
C GLY A 54 12.88 -33.65 -2.35
N THR A 55 13.05 -32.47 -2.95
CA THR A 55 14.05 -31.50 -2.46
C THR A 55 13.51 -30.86 -1.20
N PHE A 56 14.05 -31.24 -0.04
CA PHE A 56 13.79 -30.54 1.22
C PHE A 56 14.52 -29.20 1.18
N MET A 57 13.83 -28.15 0.73
CA MET A 57 14.38 -26.80 0.80
C MET A 57 14.31 -26.32 2.26
N ASN A 58 15.47 -25.99 2.84
CA ASN A 58 15.53 -25.41 4.17
C ASN A 58 14.84 -24.05 4.14
N ALA A 59 13.66 -23.95 4.78
CA ALA A 59 12.87 -22.72 4.86
C ALA A 59 13.70 -21.55 5.40
N HIS A 60 14.65 -21.81 6.31
CA HIS A 60 15.55 -20.79 6.84
C HIS A 60 16.38 -20.09 5.76
N ASN A 61 16.94 -20.85 4.80
CA ASN A 61 17.75 -20.29 3.73
C ASN A 61 16.92 -19.44 2.76
N ILE A 62 15.67 -19.84 2.50
CA ILE A 62 14.72 -19.08 1.66
C ILE A 62 14.35 -17.76 2.35
N THR A 63 13.99 -17.81 3.64
CA THR A 63 13.63 -16.61 4.40
C THR A 63 14.77 -15.59 4.46
N VAL A 64 16.02 -16.05 4.66
CA VAL A 64 17.20 -15.19 4.68
C VAL A 64 17.45 -14.53 3.30
N GLN A 65 17.32 -15.28 2.21
CA GLN A 65 17.50 -14.73 0.85
C GLN A 65 16.42 -13.72 0.47
N LEU A 66 15.16 -14.00 0.80
CA LEU A 66 14.04 -13.08 0.58
C LEU A 66 14.23 -11.77 1.37
N HIS A 67 14.70 -11.87 2.62
CA HIS A 67 14.99 -10.70 3.45
C HIS A 67 16.13 -9.84 2.87
N ASP A 68 17.22 -10.46 2.40
CA ASP A 68 18.34 -9.75 1.78
C ASP A 68 17.92 -9.03 0.47
N GLN A 69 17.09 -9.66 -0.35
CA GLN A 69 16.56 -9.04 -1.56
C GLN A 69 15.63 -7.85 -1.24
N ALA A 70 14.76 -8.00 -0.25
CA ALA A 70 13.88 -6.93 0.20
C ALA A 70 14.67 -5.69 0.65
N GLN A 71 15.71 -5.88 1.47
CA GLN A 71 16.58 -4.77 1.92
C GLN A 71 17.29 -4.08 0.76
N LYS A 72 17.76 -4.83 -0.25
CA LYS A 72 18.38 -4.25 -1.45
C LYS A 72 17.40 -3.39 -2.25
N ILE A 73 16.18 -3.90 -2.47
CA ILE A 73 15.14 -3.16 -3.20
C ILE A 73 14.73 -1.92 -2.41
N ARG A 74 14.55 -2.03 -1.09
CA ARG A 74 14.24 -0.91 -0.20
C ARG A 74 15.31 0.17 -0.25
N GLY A 75 16.58 -0.22 -0.09
CA GLY A 75 17.73 0.68 -0.15
C GLY A 75 17.98 1.28 -1.53
N TRP A 76 17.54 0.62 -2.60
CA TRP A 76 17.56 1.15 -3.96
C TRP A 76 16.43 2.14 -4.23
N LEU A 77 15.21 1.82 -3.79
CA LEU A 77 14.03 2.66 -4.03
C LEU A 77 14.17 4.01 -3.32
N LYS A 78 14.78 4.01 -2.11
CA LYS A 78 15.01 5.21 -1.29
C LYS A 78 13.74 6.06 -1.13
N ALA A 79 12.63 5.39 -0.92
CA ALA A 79 11.34 6.05 -0.80
C ALA A 79 11.31 6.94 0.46
N PRO A 80 10.59 8.08 0.39
CA PRO A 80 10.51 9.00 1.52
C PRO A 80 9.69 8.40 2.66
N ASP A 81 10.20 8.53 3.88
CA ASP A 81 9.55 7.97 5.07
C ASP A 81 8.40 8.86 5.58
N CYS A 82 7.17 8.53 5.20
CA CYS A 82 5.98 9.27 5.64
C CYS A 82 5.51 8.89 7.05
N SER A 83 6.05 7.83 7.67
CA SER A 83 5.64 7.41 9.03
C SER A 83 5.94 8.50 10.05
N THR A 84 7.05 9.22 9.90
CA THR A 84 7.42 10.34 10.77
C THR A 84 6.36 11.44 10.81
N ASN A 85 5.69 11.69 9.68
CA ASN A 85 4.64 12.71 9.57
C ASN A 85 3.37 12.25 10.28
N PHE A 86 3.00 10.98 10.07
CA PHE A 86 1.90 10.34 10.76
C PHE A 86 2.13 10.35 12.28
N ASP A 87 3.28 9.88 12.76
CA ASP A 87 3.63 9.82 14.19
C ASP A 87 3.63 11.21 14.84
N THR A 88 4.17 12.21 14.14
CA THR A 88 4.17 13.59 14.63
C THR A 88 2.75 14.13 14.77
N ALA A 89 1.85 13.82 13.82
CA ALA A 89 0.46 14.24 13.88
C ALA A 89 -0.32 13.46 14.95
N ALA A 90 -0.09 12.15 15.06
CA ALA A 90 -0.69 11.28 16.07
C ALA A 90 -0.29 11.70 17.50
N ASN A 91 0.99 11.98 17.74
CA ASN A 91 1.48 12.42 19.05
C ASN A 91 0.97 13.81 19.45
N LYS A 92 0.61 14.67 18.48
CA LYS A 92 0.00 15.98 18.74
C LYS A 92 -1.52 15.92 18.89
N LYS A 93 -2.15 14.80 18.53
CA LYS A 93 -3.60 14.62 18.60
C LYS A 93 -4.04 14.41 20.04
N THR A 94 -4.80 15.36 20.59
CA THR A 94 -5.54 15.12 21.83
C THR A 94 -6.62 14.07 21.59
N ALA A 95 -6.79 13.12 22.52
CA ALA A 95 -7.81 12.07 22.44
C ALA A 95 -9.20 12.64 22.09
N GLY A 96 -9.91 11.99 21.17
CA GLY A 96 -11.22 12.44 20.67
C GLY A 96 -11.18 13.54 19.60
N THR A 97 -10.04 14.21 19.38
CA THR A 97 -9.93 15.24 18.34
C THR A 97 -10.02 14.62 16.95
N GLY A 98 -10.84 15.21 16.09
CA GLY A 98 -11.02 14.75 14.71
C GLY A 98 -12.07 13.64 14.56
N MET A 99 -12.56 13.03 15.64
CA MET A 99 -13.52 11.91 15.59
C MET A 99 -14.84 12.25 14.90
N TRP A 100 -15.25 13.53 14.94
CA TRP A 100 -16.44 14.01 14.25
C TRP A 100 -16.44 13.67 12.75
N ILE A 101 -15.26 13.53 12.12
CA ILE A 101 -15.18 13.21 10.69
C ILE A 101 -15.72 11.82 10.38
N ILE A 102 -15.52 10.86 11.30
CA ILE A 102 -15.93 9.46 11.12
C ILE A 102 -17.46 9.32 11.17
N GLU A 103 -18.12 10.26 11.86
CA GLU A 103 -19.57 10.36 11.97
C GLU A 103 -20.18 11.23 10.87
N HIS A 104 -19.35 11.91 10.06
CA HIS A 104 -19.83 12.83 9.05
C HIS A 104 -20.51 12.08 7.88
N PRO A 105 -21.71 12.49 7.41
CA PRO A 105 -22.45 11.76 6.38
C PRO A 105 -21.63 11.49 5.10
N GLN A 106 -20.85 12.46 4.64
CA GLN A 106 -20.00 12.30 3.46
C GLN A 106 -18.86 11.30 3.66
N TYR A 107 -18.33 11.17 4.88
CA TYR A 107 -17.33 10.15 5.20
C TYR A 107 -17.98 8.77 5.18
N ILE A 108 -19.15 8.62 5.81
CA ILE A 108 -19.88 7.35 5.88
C ILE A 108 -20.26 6.87 4.47
N GLU A 109 -20.80 7.77 3.64
CA GLU A 109 -21.14 7.49 2.25
C GLU A 109 -19.91 7.06 1.45
N TRP A 110 -18.81 7.79 1.56
CA TRP A 110 -17.55 7.45 0.90
C TRP A 110 -16.97 6.12 1.40
N ASN A 111 -17.02 5.86 2.71
CA ASN A 111 -16.47 4.64 3.29
C ASN A 111 -17.24 3.40 2.81
N ASN A 112 -18.54 3.53 2.57
CA ASN A 112 -19.41 2.45 2.09
C ASN A 112 -19.29 2.25 0.57
N ASN A 113 -19.18 3.33 -0.20
CA ASN A 113 -19.27 3.28 -1.66
C ASN A 113 -17.89 3.35 -2.36
N GLY A 114 -16.84 3.71 -1.62
CA GLY A 114 -15.52 3.99 -2.16
C GLY A 114 -15.44 5.31 -2.93
N GLY A 115 -14.44 5.41 -3.80
CA GLY A 115 -14.21 6.62 -4.61
C GLY A 115 -13.31 7.64 -3.92
N LEU A 116 -13.57 8.94 -4.14
CA LEU A 116 -12.73 10.04 -3.70
C LEU A 116 -13.39 10.87 -2.60
N LEU A 117 -12.78 10.91 -1.41
CA LEU A 117 -13.10 11.86 -0.35
C LEU A 117 -12.12 13.03 -0.39
N TRP A 118 -12.65 14.24 -0.55
CA TRP A 118 -11.87 15.46 -0.63
C TRP A 118 -12.15 16.36 0.58
N ILE A 119 -11.15 16.59 1.43
CA ILE A 119 -11.31 17.42 2.64
C ILE A 119 -10.55 18.73 2.48
N GLN A 120 -11.31 19.83 2.54
CA GLN A 120 -10.79 21.20 2.48
C GLN A 120 -10.98 21.92 3.81
N GLY A 121 -10.12 22.89 4.07
CA GLY A 121 -10.24 23.73 5.27
C GLY A 121 -9.11 24.73 5.37
N LYS A 122 -9.31 25.77 6.19
CA LYS A 122 -8.33 26.84 6.38
C LYS A 122 -7.01 26.32 6.97
N ALA A 123 -5.92 27.05 6.77
CA ALA A 123 -4.66 26.74 7.47
C ALA A 123 -4.90 26.66 8.99
N GLY A 124 -4.27 25.71 9.66
CA GLY A 124 -4.47 25.48 11.10
C GLY A 124 -5.76 24.75 11.50
N SER A 125 -6.66 24.40 10.58
CA SER A 125 -7.94 23.73 10.92
C SER A 125 -7.82 22.25 11.32
N GLY A 126 -6.62 21.74 11.61
CA GLY A 126 -6.41 20.36 12.05
C GLY A 126 -6.54 19.27 10.98
N LYS A 127 -6.40 19.58 9.68
CA LYS A 127 -6.57 18.58 8.59
C LYS A 127 -5.61 17.39 8.66
N THR A 128 -4.36 17.63 9.03
CA THR A 128 -3.38 16.55 9.28
C THR A 128 -3.79 15.68 10.47
N VAL A 129 -4.46 16.23 11.50
CA VAL A 129 -5.03 15.43 12.59
C VAL A 129 -6.24 14.63 12.12
N ILE A 130 -7.06 15.21 11.24
CA ILE A 130 -8.19 14.51 10.60
C ILE A 130 -7.69 13.36 9.73
N SER A 131 -6.63 13.55 8.94
CA SER A 131 -6.07 12.48 8.10
C SER A 131 -5.51 11.33 8.93
N THR A 132 -4.78 11.62 10.00
CA THR A 132 -4.35 10.60 10.97
C THR A 132 -5.55 9.86 11.59
N THR A 133 -6.62 10.58 11.95
CA THR A 133 -7.84 9.95 12.51
C THR A 133 -8.53 9.02 11.51
N ILE A 134 -8.56 9.39 10.22
CA ILE A 134 -9.08 8.54 9.15
C ILE A 134 -8.20 7.30 8.98
N ILE A 135 -6.87 7.46 8.95
CA ILE A 135 -5.93 6.33 8.85
C ILE A 135 -6.15 5.37 10.01
N ASP A 136 -6.16 5.85 11.26
CA ASP A 136 -6.41 5.03 12.45
C ASP A 136 -7.70 4.24 12.32
N ARG A 137 -8.81 4.90 11.94
CA ARG A 137 -10.12 4.26 11.82
C ARG A 137 -10.15 3.18 10.74
N LEU A 138 -9.50 3.41 9.61
CA LEU A 138 -9.43 2.45 8.51
C LEU A 138 -8.57 1.24 8.91
N CYS A 139 -7.46 1.47 9.62
CA CYS A 139 -6.63 0.39 10.17
C CYS A 139 -7.40 -0.43 11.22
N ASP A 140 -8.17 0.20 12.12
CA ASP A 140 -8.99 -0.48 13.13
C ASP A 140 -10.05 -1.41 12.53
N THR A 141 -10.45 -1.15 11.29
CA THR A 141 -11.44 -1.95 10.54
C THR A 141 -10.79 -3.01 9.66
N SER A 142 -9.50 -3.32 9.90
CA SER A 142 -8.70 -4.31 9.14
C SER A 142 -8.57 -3.99 7.65
N ASN A 143 -8.71 -2.72 7.27
CA ASN A 143 -8.46 -2.29 5.90
C ASN A 143 -6.97 -2.09 5.67
N THR A 144 -6.53 -2.34 4.43
CA THR A 144 -5.19 -1.94 4.01
C THR A 144 -5.19 -0.43 3.74
N VAL A 145 -4.28 0.29 4.38
CA VAL A 145 -4.15 1.74 4.23
C VAL A 145 -2.73 2.09 3.82
N TRP A 146 -2.62 2.82 2.72
CA TRP A 146 -1.39 3.43 2.26
C TRP A 146 -1.51 4.93 2.40
N PHE A 147 -0.42 5.60 2.75
CA PHE A 147 -0.49 7.05 2.95
C PHE A 147 0.77 7.79 2.53
N HIS A 148 0.60 9.04 2.13
CA HIS A 148 1.68 9.97 1.85
C HIS A 148 1.36 11.34 2.42
N TYR A 149 2.37 11.96 3.03
CA TYR A 149 2.30 13.33 3.50
C TYR A 149 3.23 14.15 2.63
N PHE A 150 2.68 15.07 1.86
CA PHE A 150 3.50 16.11 1.26
C PHE A 150 4.05 17.01 2.37
N ASP A 151 5.35 17.32 2.33
CA ASP A 151 5.97 18.27 3.26
C ASP A 151 6.98 19.12 2.49
N PHE A 152 6.67 20.41 2.28
CA PHE A 152 7.58 21.31 1.55
C PHE A 152 8.89 21.59 2.31
N ARG A 153 8.93 21.34 3.62
CA ARG A 153 10.12 21.57 4.47
C ARG A 153 11.04 20.36 4.49
N ASP A 154 10.66 19.28 3.83
CA ASP A 154 11.51 18.11 3.67
C ASP A 154 12.68 18.46 2.73
N ASN A 155 13.77 18.93 3.34
CA ASN A 155 14.99 19.30 2.63
C ASN A 155 15.71 18.08 2.03
N ALA A 156 15.27 16.85 2.34
CA ALA A 156 15.71 15.61 1.70
C ALA A 156 15.05 15.38 0.32
N GLY A 157 14.08 16.21 -0.06
CA GLY A 157 13.67 16.46 -1.45
C GLY A 157 12.69 15.46 -2.06
N ASP A 158 12.31 14.40 -1.34
CA ASP A 158 11.41 13.39 -1.90
C ASP A 158 10.00 13.44 -1.32
N LYS A 159 9.66 14.15 -0.23
CA LYS A 159 8.24 14.28 0.19
C LYS A 159 7.44 15.33 -0.54
N SER A 160 8.06 16.30 -1.21
CA SER A 160 7.36 17.44 -1.81
C SER A 160 6.93 17.23 -3.28
N GLY A 161 7.39 16.15 -3.92
CA GLY A 161 7.21 15.92 -5.35
C GLY A 161 6.39 14.67 -5.67
N TYR A 162 5.80 14.64 -6.88
CA TYR A 162 5.04 13.48 -7.35
C TYR A 162 5.86 12.19 -7.41
N ARG A 163 7.15 12.30 -7.74
CA ARG A 163 8.09 11.17 -7.69
C ARG A 163 8.11 10.51 -6.32
N GLY A 164 8.16 11.33 -5.29
CA GLY A 164 8.13 10.94 -3.88
C GLY A 164 6.94 10.09 -3.51
N LEU A 165 5.76 10.60 -3.85
CA LEU A 165 4.50 9.87 -3.71
C LEU A 165 4.60 8.50 -4.37
N LEU A 166 5.04 8.41 -5.63
CA LEU A 166 5.15 7.14 -6.34
C LEU A 166 6.13 6.17 -5.67
N LEU A 167 7.30 6.64 -5.24
CA LEU A 167 8.29 5.81 -4.56
C LEU A 167 7.73 5.27 -3.24
N ASN A 168 7.11 6.13 -2.43
CA ASN A 168 6.48 5.74 -1.18
C ASN A 168 5.32 4.75 -1.38
N MET A 169 4.47 4.97 -2.39
CA MET A 169 3.39 4.03 -2.72
C MET A 169 3.95 2.67 -3.17
N LEU A 170 4.98 2.65 -4.02
CA LEU A 170 5.63 1.39 -4.42
C LEU A 170 6.26 0.67 -3.23
N GLN A 171 6.82 1.40 -2.27
CA GLN A 171 7.35 0.78 -1.06
C GLN A 171 6.23 0.13 -0.25
N GLN A 172 5.18 0.89 0.10
CA GLN A 172 4.13 0.37 0.98
C GLN A 172 3.23 -0.68 0.32
N MET A 173 3.05 -0.65 -1.01
CA MET A 173 2.22 -1.62 -1.73
C MET A 173 3.03 -2.79 -2.30
N GLY A 174 4.30 -2.54 -2.64
CA GLY A 174 5.17 -3.51 -3.30
C GLY A 174 6.01 -4.34 -2.33
N GLU A 175 6.03 -4.00 -1.04
CA GLU A 175 6.67 -4.75 0.03
C GLU A 175 5.66 -4.99 1.16
N ASN A 176 5.28 -6.25 1.39
CA ASN A 176 4.38 -6.64 2.47
C ASN A 176 4.88 -7.90 3.19
N GLU A 177 4.10 -8.44 4.14
CA GLU A 177 4.47 -9.64 4.91
C GLU A 177 4.72 -10.88 4.03
N GLN A 178 4.15 -10.93 2.82
CA GLN A 178 4.35 -12.01 1.84
C GLN A 178 5.62 -11.82 0.99
N GLY A 179 6.32 -10.70 1.15
CA GLY A 179 7.56 -10.37 0.46
C GLY A 179 7.43 -9.23 -0.54
N ILE A 180 8.30 -9.24 -1.57
CA ILE A 180 8.34 -8.19 -2.59
C ILE A 180 7.48 -8.57 -3.79
N HIS A 181 6.56 -7.69 -4.18
CA HIS A 181 5.67 -7.88 -5.32
C HIS A 181 6.47 -8.10 -6.62
N PRO A 182 6.09 -9.07 -7.48
CA PRO A 182 6.85 -9.40 -8.69
C PRO A 182 7.11 -8.20 -9.62
N ALA A 183 6.14 -7.32 -9.79
CA ALA A 183 6.30 -6.10 -10.60
C ALA A 183 7.41 -5.17 -10.06
N LEU A 184 7.58 -5.07 -8.74
CA LEU A 184 8.64 -4.27 -8.12
C LEU A 184 10.01 -4.95 -8.30
N GLN A 185 10.08 -6.28 -8.18
CA GLN A 185 11.29 -7.05 -8.46
C GLN A 185 11.74 -6.91 -9.93
N GLU A 186 10.78 -6.92 -10.85
CA GLU A 186 11.04 -6.72 -12.28
C GLU A 186 11.59 -5.32 -12.54
N LEU A 187 10.95 -4.28 -11.97
CA LEU A 187 11.42 -2.90 -12.10
C LEU A 187 12.87 -2.74 -11.59
N TYR A 188 13.17 -3.33 -10.43
CA TYR A 188 14.52 -3.35 -9.87
C TYR A 188 15.52 -4.00 -10.84
N SER A 189 15.15 -5.15 -11.40
CA SER A 189 15.99 -5.90 -12.35
C SER A 189 16.23 -5.12 -13.65
N GLN A 190 15.21 -4.46 -14.19
CA GLN A 190 15.32 -3.61 -15.39
C GLN A 190 16.24 -2.39 -15.17
N CYS A 191 16.36 -1.91 -13.94
CA CYS A 191 17.23 -0.78 -13.61
C CYS A 191 18.70 -1.18 -13.41
N LYS A 192 19.01 -2.48 -13.36
CA LYS A 192 20.36 -3.02 -13.23
C LYS A 192 21.08 -3.01 -14.59
N ARG A 193 22.25 -2.39 -14.63
CA ARG A 193 23.16 -2.35 -15.78
C ARG A 193 24.55 -2.77 -15.33
N GLY A 194 24.85 -4.06 -15.49
CA GLY A 194 26.07 -4.66 -14.94
C GLY A 194 26.12 -4.56 -13.41
N HIS A 195 27.16 -3.91 -12.89
CA HIS A 195 27.35 -3.66 -11.45
C HIS A 195 26.66 -2.39 -10.93
N GLN A 196 26.07 -1.58 -11.81
CA GLN A 196 25.36 -0.35 -11.42
C GLN A 196 23.85 -0.57 -11.44
N ILE A 197 23.14 0.08 -10.53
CA ILE A 197 21.68 0.10 -10.51
C ILE A 197 21.22 1.55 -10.56
N GLY A 198 20.55 1.91 -11.66
CA GLY A 198 20.03 3.26 -11.87
C GLY A 198 18.72 3.50 -11.13
N GLN A 199 18.27 4.76 -11.08
CA GLN A 199 16.95 5.11 -10.56
C GLN A 199 15.88 4.97 -11.66
N PRO A 200 14.67 4.47 -11.34
CA PRO A 200 13.60 4.31 -12.31
C PRO A 200 13.04 5.67 -12.72
N ARG A 201 12.61 5.82 -13.98
CA ARG A 201 11.94 7.02 -14.49
C ARG A 201 10.48 7.10 -13.98
N ILE A 202 9.87 8.28 -13.99
CA ILE A 202 8.47 8.49 -13.57
C ILE A 202 7.52 7.51 -14.25
N LEU A 203 7.58 7.38 -15.58
CA LEU A 203 6.70 6.47 -16.32
C LEU A 203 6.86 5.00 -15.88
N GLN A 204 8.08 4.57 -15.52
CA GLN A 204 8.30 3.22 -15.02
C GLN A 204 7.70 3.02 -13.62
N LEU A 205 7.79 4.05 -12.77
CA LEU A 205 7.17 4.06 -11.45
C LEU A 205 5.63 3.99 -11.56
N GLU A 206 5.03 4.81 -12.41
CA GLU A 206 3.58 4.83 -12.66
C GLU A 206 3.07 3.49 -13.17
N ASN A 207 3.74 2.93 -14.19
CA ASN A 207 3.36 1.63 -14.77
C ASN A 207 3.50 0.49 -13.74
N THR A 208 4.55 0.51 -12.92
CA THR A 208 4.75 -0.50 -11.88
C THR A 208 3.68 -0.38 -10.79
N LEU A 209 3.37 0.84 -10.37
CA LEU A 209 2.34 1.11 -9.36
C LEU A 209 0.96 0.67 -9.87
N ASN A 210 0.63 0.96 -11.13
CA ASN A 210 -0.59 0.47 -11.76
C ASN A 210 -0.72 -1.05 -11.74
N ARG A 211 0.36 -1.77 -12.08
CA ARG A 211 0.37 -3.24 -12.06
C ARG A 211 0.17 -3.80 -10.66
N ILE A 212 0.78 -3.17 -9.64
CA ILE A 212 0.57 -3.55 -8.24
C ILE A 212 -0.88 -3.30 -7.86
N ILE A 213 -1.41 -2.10 -8.11
CA ILE A 213 -2.79 -1.72 -7.79
C ILE A 213 -3.81 -2.65 -8.44
N GLN A 214 -3.61 -3.05 -9.71
CA GLN A 214 -4.49 -3.98 -10.43
C GLN A 214 -4.46 -5.40 -9.85
N GLY A 215 -3.34 -5.81 -9.25
CA GLY A 215 -3.17 -7.12 -8.61
C GLY A 215 -3.47 -7.14 -7.09
N SER A 216 -3.63 -5.97 -6.47
CA SER A 216 -3.80 -5.81 -5.03
C SER A 216 -5.24 -6.06 -4.54
N ILE A 217 -5.33 -6.39 -3.25
CA ILE A 217 -6.58 -6.42 -2.48
C ILE A 217 -7.09 -4.99 -2.30
N SER A 218 -8.40 -4.84 -2.12
CA SER A 218 -9.06 -3.56 -1.84
C SER A 218 -8.39 -2.82 -0.66
N GLY A 219 -8.25 -1.50 -0.77
CA GLY A 219 -7.64 -0.67 0.26
C GLY A 219 -7.82 0.82 0.03
N TYR A 220 -7.15 1.64 0.84
CA TYR A 220 -7.30 3.10 0.84
C TYR A 220 -5.95 3.79 0.67
N ILE A 221 -5.89 4.82 -0.17
CA ILE A 221 -4.76 5.73 -0.25
C ILE A 221 -5.15 7.06 0.40
N VAL A 222 -4.39 7.49 1.40
CA VAL A 222 -4.56 8.78 2.09
C VAL A 222 -3.41 9.71 1.70
N ILE A 223 -3.70 10.85 1.10
CA ILE A 223 -2.71 11.86 0.68
C ILE A 223 -2.98 13.15 1.44
N ASP A 224 -2.10 13.49 2.39
CA ASP A 224 -2.17 14.73 3.16
C ASP A 224 -1.30 15.83 2.54
N ALA A 225 -1.66 17.08 2.83
CA ALA A 225 -0.96 18.29 2.45
C ALA A 225 -0.67 18.42 0.94
N LEU A 226 -1.57 17.92 0.07
CA LEU A 226 -1.44 18.03 -1.39
C LEU A 226 -1.23 19.47 -1.91
N ASP A 227 -1.57 20.48 -1.10
CA ASP A 227 -1.28 21.87 -1.39
C ASP A 227 0.22 22.23 -1.31
N GLU A 228 1.04 21.41 -0.66
CA GLU A 228 2.48 21.60 -0.47
C GLU A 228 3.34 21.08 -1.63
N CYS A 229 2.76 20.37 -2.60
CA CYS A 229 3.44 20.03 -3.86
C CYS A 229 3.23 21.11 -4.93
N SER A 230 4.05 21.08 -5.98
CA SER A 230 3.91 22.00 -7.12
C SER A 230 2.54 21.83 -7.80
N LEU A 231 2.06 22.89 -8.48
CA LEU A 231 0.80 22.81 -9.25
C LEU A 231 0.87 21.74 -10.35
N GLN A 232 2.06 21.54 -10.95
CA GLN A 232 2.28 20.49 -11.94
C GLN A 232 2.13 19.10 -11.32
N ASP A 233 2.79 18.85 -10.19
CA ASP A 233 2.70 17.58 -9.46
C ASP A 233 1.27 17.30 -9.02
N ARG A 234 0.55 18.31 -8.54
CA ARG A 234 -0.85 18.18 -8.13
C ARG A 234 -1.73 17.64 -9.26
N ALA A 235 -1.53 18.12 -10.48
CA ALA A 235 -2.27 17.62 -11.64
C ALA A 235 -1.98 16.13 -11.92
N HIS A 236 -0.73 15.68 -11.72
CA HIS A 236 -0.38 14.27 -11.85
C HIS A 236 -1.02 13.41 -10.75
N VAL A 237 -0.99 13.86 -9.50
CA VAL A 237 -1.64 13.16 -8.37
C VAL A 237 -3.14 12.96 -8.61
N LEU A 238 -3.84 14.01 -9.07
CA LEU A 238 -5.30 13.98 -9.24
C LEU A 238 -5.76 13.18 -10.44
N LYS A 239 -4.99 13.17 -11.54
CA LYS A 239 -5.23 12.24 -12.65
C LYS A 239 -5.15 10.80 -12.14
N GLY A 240 -4.23 10.54 -11.20
CA GLY A 240 -3.96 9.21 -10.68
C GLY A 240 -3.41 8.27 -11.76
N PRO A 241 -2.97 7.07 -11.37
CA PRO A 241 -2.26 6.20 -12.30
C PRO A 241 -3.24 5.50 -13.29
N SER A 242 -4.55 5.54 -13.05
CA SER A 242 -5.58 4.83 -13.83
C SER A 242 -6.28 5.62 -14.94
N SER A 243 -5.93 6.89 -15.20
CA SER A 243 -6.68 7.75 -16.13
C SER A 243 -6.16 7.77 -17.57
N GLN A 244 -5.43 6.73 -18.00
CA GLN A 244 -4.95 6.59 -19.38
C GLN A 244 -5.70 5.55 -20.22
N TYR A 245 -6.88 5.11 -19.81
CA TYR A 245 -7.79 4.32 -20.65
C TYR A 245 -9.23 4.80 -20.49
#